data_AF-A0A645FW54-F1
#
_entry.id   AF-A0A645FW54-F1
#
_cell.length_a   1.000
_cell.length_b   1.000
_cell.length_c   1.000
_cell.angle_alpha   90.00
_cell.angle_beta   90.00
_cell.angle_gamma   90.00
#
_symmetry.space_group_name_H-M   'P 1'
#
loop_
_entity.id
_entity.type
_entity.pdbx_description
1 polymer ?
#
loop_
_entity_poly.entity_id
_entity_poly.type
_entity_poly.pdbx_seq_one_letter_code
_entity_poly.pdbx_strand_id
1 'polypeptide(L)'
;MIDDSGLRKKVRNQLFATPFGVNFRTPSEGNNIAFTSLWDNYPDSIRVSLTGSASHAYLLMAGSTNHMQCHIVNGIIKVHYTDGSCDSLELINPENWCPIEQDFFVDNVAFSIKAPRPYRVHLLSGLVSNNFEKDLTIKGVYGREIPGGAGVLLDMPLNPKKTLSHLTLETLSNDVVIGLMSITLQQ
;
A
#
# COMPACT_ATOMS: atom_id res chain seq x y z
N MET A 1 9.73 -12.70 10.13
CA MET A 1 8.30 -12.94 10.42
C MET A 1 7.61 -11.60 10.48
N ILE A 2 6.42 -11.48 9.89
CA ILE A 2 5.62 -10.23 9.92
C ILE A 2 4.99 -10.09 11.30
N ASP A 3 5.07 -8.90 11.88
CA ASP A 3 4.55 -8.56 13.21
C ASP A 3 3.94 -7.15 13.15
N ASP A 4 2.61 -7.08 13.24
CA ASP A 4 1.84 -5.85 13.19
C ASP A 4 1.45 -5.29 14.57
N SER A 5 2.04 -5.83 15.65
CA SER A 5 1.68 -5.44 17.02
C SER A 5 1.90 -3.95 17.30
N GLY A 6 2.87 -3.30 16.65
CA GLY A 6 3.09 -1.86 16.77
C GLY A 6 1.97 -1.04 16.17
N LEU A 7 1.56 -1.38 14.95
CA LEU A 7 0.38 -0.81 14.29
C LEU A 7 -0.85 -0.96 15.19
N ARG A 8 -1.11 -2.17 15.68
CA ARG A 8 -2.26 -2.48 16.57
C ARG A 8 -2.24 -1.64 17.85
N LYS A 9 -1.09 -1.48 18.50
CA LYS A 9 -0.93 -0.65 19.71
C LYS A 9 -1.19 0.84 19.45
N LYS A 10 -1.06 1.32 18.21
CA LYS A 10 -1.35 2.72 17.83
C LYS A 10 -2.82 2.96 17.49
N VAL A 11 -3.61 1.91 17.28
CA VAL A 11 -5.05 2.03 16.99
C VAL A 11 -5.80 2.59 18.20
N ARG A 12 -6.64 3.60 17.99
CA ARG A 12 -7.58 4.15 18.97
C ARG A 12 -8.95 4.25 18.31
N ASN A 13 -9.98 3.70 18.94
CA ASN A 13 -11.34 3.68 18.39
C ASN A 13 -11.42 3.13 16.94
N GLN A 14 -10.68 2.04 16.66
CA GLN A 14 -10.56 1.43 15.32
C GLN A 14 -9.95 2.35 14.24
N LEU A 15 -9.23 3.40 14.65
CA LEU A 15 -8.53 4.32 13.77
C LEU A 15 -7.03 4.31 14.06
N PHE A 16 -6.25 4.20 13.00
CA PHE A 16 -4.82 4.46 12.99
C PHE A 16 -4.58 5.85 12.41
N ALA A 17 -4.04 6.75 13.24
CA ALA A 17 -3.73 8.11 12.82
C ALA A 17 -2.30 8.21 12.28
N THR A 18 -2.14 8.87 11.13
CA THR A 18 -0.83 9.18 10.56
C THR A 18 -0.37 10.60 10.94
N PRO A 19 0.95 10.88 10.92
CA PRO A 19 1.49 12.21 11.25
C PRO A 19 1.01 13.35 10.34
N PHE A 20 0.52 13.03 9.14
CA PHE A 20 0.05 14.00 8.14
C PHE A 20 -1.48 14.11 8.08
N GLY A 21 -2.19 13.60 9.09
CA GLY A 21 -3.61 13.87 9.30
C GLY A 21 -4.60 12.95 8.56
N VAL A 22 -4.10 11.96 7.82
CA VAL A 22 -4.95 10.92 7.21
C VAL A 22 -5.11 9.77 8.19
N ASN A 23 -6.35 9.40 8.51
CA ASN A 23 -6.65 8.29 9.41
C ASN A 23 -7.12 7.07 8.64
N PHE A 24 -6.68 5.88 9.03
CA PHE A 24 -7.09 4.61 8.42
C PHE A 24 -7.92 3.79 9.40
N ARG A 25 -9.01 3.18 8.91
CA ARG A 25 -9.82 2.28 9.73
C ARG A 25 -9.14 0.91 9.76
N THR A 26 -8.78 0.45 10.96
CA THR A 26 -8.15 -0.85 11.15
C THR A 26 -8.43 -1.35 12.55
N PRO A 27 -8.74 -2.65 12.75
CA PRO A 27 -9.04 -3.16 14.07
C PRO A 27 -7.77 -3.24 14.94
N SER A 28 -7.92 -3.22 16.27
CA SER A 28 -6.80 -3.46 17.19
C SER A 28 -6.37 -4.94 17.26
N GLU A 29 -7.23 -5.87 16.83
CA GLU A 29 -6.97 -7.31 16.83
C GLU A 29 -7.63 -7.98 15.62
N GLY A 30 -7.18 -9.20 15.26
CA GLY A 30 -7.77 -10.01 14.21
C GLY A 30 -7.41 -9.61 12.77
N ASN A 31 -8.01 -10.30 11.81
CA ASN A 31 -7.70 -10.15 10.38
C ASN A 31 -8.22 -8.80 9.85
N ASN A 32 -7.41 -8.13 9.02
CA ASN A 32 -7.70 -6.80 8.47
C ASN A 32 -7.15 -6.56 7.06
N ILE A 33 -6.91 -7.62 6.28
CA ILE A 33 -6.31 -7.51 4.96
C ILE A 33 -6.99 -8.46 3.98
N ALA A 34 -7.28 -7.95 2.78
CA ALA A 34 -7.82 -8.71 1.66
C ALA A 34 -6.72 -8.87 0.59
N PHE A 35 -6.33 -10.11 0.31
CA PHE A 35 -5.23 -10.44 -0.60
C PHE A 35 -5.72 -10.80 -2.00
N THR A 36 -4.92 -10.44 -3.01
CA THR A 36 -5.03 -10.90 -4.39
C THR A 36 -3.70 -11.46 -4.88
N SER A 37 -3.74 -12.53 -5.68
CA SER A 37 -2.56 -13.14 -6.31
C SER A 37 -2.98 -13.99 -7.51
N LEU A 38 -2.03 -14.29 -8.40
CA LEU A 38 -2.23 -15.28 -9.47
C LEU A 38 -1.94 -16.72 -9.00
N TRP A 39 -1.57 -16.91 -7.72
CA TRP A 39 -1.51 -18.23 -7.10
C TRP A 39 -2.92 -18.72 -6.70
N ASP A 40 -3.13 -20.03 -6.75
CA ASP A 40 -4.44 -20.68 -6.52
C ASP A 40 -5.05 -20.45 -5.12
N ASN A 41 -4.28 -19.92 -4.17
CA ASN A 41 -4.71 -19.68 -2.80
C ASN A 41 -5.41 -18.33 -2.57
N TYR A 42 -5.41 -17.43 -3.56
CA TYR A 42 -6.07 -16.13 -3.48
C TYR A 42 -6.84 -15.85 -4.78
N PRO A 43 -7.91 -15.03 -4.73
CA PRO A 43 -8.49 -14.53 -5.97
C PRO A 43 -7.49 -13.64 -6.71
N ASP A 44 -7.59 -13.58 -8.03
CA ASP A 44 -6.80 -12.65 -8.86
C ASP A 44 -7.20 -11.17 -8.63
N SER A 45 -8.42 -10.96 -8.12
CA SER A 45 -9.02 -9.66 -7.97
C SER A 45 -10.03 -9.61 -6.82
N ILE A 46 -10.19 -8.42 -6.23
CA ILE A 46 -11.23 -8.12 -5.24
C ILE A 46 -11.97 -6.85 -5.61
N ARG A 47 -13.21 -6.73 -5.12
CA ARG A 47 -14.05 -5.54 -5.28
C ARG A 47 -14.49 -5.04 -3.91
N VAL A 48 -14.35 -3.73 -3.68
CA VAL A 48 -14.80 -3.04 -2.46
C VAL A 48 -15.79 -1.95 -2.85
N SER A 49 -17.01 -2.01 -2.32
CA SER A 49 -18.03 -0.98 -2.57
C SER A 49 -17.60 0.37 -1.99
N LEU A 50 -17.78 1.43 -2.77
CA LEU A 50 -17.51 2.81 -2.36
C LEU A 50 -18.79 3.64 -2.51
N THR A 51 -18.91 4.71 -1.74
CA THR A 51 -20.09 5.59 -1.76
C THR A 51 -19.67 7.06 -1.65
N GLY A 52 -20.48 7.96 -2.19
CA GLY A 52 -20.22 9.40 -2.16
C GLY A 52 -19.29 9.86 -3.28
N SER A 53 -18.60 10.97 -3.07
CA SER A 53 -17.54 11.48 -3.95
C SER A 53 -16.30 11.81 -3.11
N ALA A 54 -15.14 11.81 -3.77
CA ALA A 54 -13.86 12.10 -3.13
C ALA A 54 -12.90 12.76 -4.13
N SER A 55 -12.06 13.66 -3.64
CA SER A 55 -10.92 14.19 -4.38
C SER A 55 -9.70 13.28 -4.29
N HIS A 56 -9.57 12.49 -3.22
CA HIS A 56 -8.48 11.54 -3.02
C HIS A 56 -8.95 10.25 -2.36
N ALA A 57 -8.35 9.12 -2.76
CA ALA A 57 -8.39 7.87 -2.04
C ALA A 57 -7.00 7.54 -1.50
N TYR A 58 -6.88 7.53 -0.17
CA TYR A 58 -5.69 7.08 0.53
C TYR A 58 -5.80 5.60 0.83
N LEU A 59 -4.78 4.83 0.48
CA LEU A 59 -4.75 3.38 0.56
C LEU A 59 -3.66 2.95 1.54
N LEU A 60 -4.02 2.12 2.52
CA LEU A 60 -3.05 1.36 3.31
C LEU A 60 -3.02 -0.06 2.76
N MET A 61 -1.85 -0.47 2.27
CA MET A 61 -1.65 -1.74 1.59
C MET A 61 -0.40 -2.44 2.12
N ALA A 62 -0.32 -3.75 1.92
CA ALA A 62 0.88 -4.52 2.23
C ALA A 62 0.94 -5.74 1.32
N GLY A 63 2.14 -6.16 0.94
CA GLY A 63 2.29 -7.31 0.06
C GLY A 63 3.76 -7.57 -0.28
N SER A 64 4.00 -8.66 -0.98
CA SER A 64 5.34 -9.07 -1.41
C SER A 64 5.42 -9.10 -2.93
N THR A 65 6.60 -8.80 -3.45
CA THR A 65 6.93 -8.90 -4.87
C THR A 65 8.36 -9.37 -5.01
N ASN A 66 8.67 -10.02 -6.13
CA ASN A 66 10.00 -10.53 -6.43
C ASN A 66 10.84 -9.50 -7.21
N HIS A 67 12.16 -9.55 -7.09
CA HIS A 67 13.10 -8.68 -7.80
C HIS A 67 12.95 -8.74 -9.33
N MET A 68 12.45 -9.85 -9.88
CA MET A 68 12.18 -9.98 -11.33
C MET A 68 10.97 -9.16 -11.79
N GLN A 69 10.05 -8.78 -10.90
CA GLN A 69 8.86 -7.97 -11.21
C GLN A 69 9.12 -6.46 -11.03
N CYS A 70 10.36 -6.05 -11.29
CA CYS A 70 10.80 -4.67 -11.26
C CYS A 70 10.46 -3.97 -12.58
N HIS A 71 10.04 -2.70 -12.51
CA HIS A 71 9.64 -1.85 -13.64
C HIS A 71 8.50 -2.40 -14.52
N ILE A 72 7.69 -3.29 -13.96
CA ILE A 72 6.46 -3.78 -14.59
C ILE A 72 5.27 -3.56 -13.64
N VAL A 73 4.07 -3.59 -14.21
CA VAL A 73 2.82 -3.45 -13.44
C VAL A 73 2.56 -4.75 -12.68
N ASN A 74 2.73 -4.70 -11.37
CA ASN A 74 2.51 -5.83 -10.47
C ASN A 74 1.01 -6.05 -10.21
N GLY A 75 0.27 -4.94 -10.12
CA GLY A 75 -1.18 -4.92 -9.98
C GLY A 75 -1.74 -3.55 -10.32
N ILE A 76 -3.06 -3.45 -10.38
CA ILE A 76 -3.75 -2.20 -10.70
C ILE A 76 -4.92 -2.00 -9.75
N ILE A 77 -5.05 -0.77 -9.27
CA ILE A 77 -6.18 -0.29 -8.50
C ILE A 77 -7.02 0.55 -9.45
N LYS A 78 -8.32 0.26 -9.56
CA LYS A 78 -9.26 1.06 -10.37
C LYS A 78 -10.40 1.51 -9.48
N VAL A 79 -10.67 2.81 -9.47
CA VAL A 79 -11.84 3.39 -8.81
C VAL A 79 -12.87 3.71 -9.89
N HIS A 80 -13.99 3.02 -9.83
CA HIS A 80 -15.07 3.12 -10.81
C HIS A 80 -16.12 4.12 -10.33
N TYR A 81 -16.60 4.92 -11.25
CA TYR A 81 -17.67 5.89 -11.05
C TYR A 81 -19.02 5.36 -11.55
N THR A 82 -20.11 5.93 -11.06
CA THR A 82 -21.46 5.55 -11.49
C THR A 82 -21.78 5.92 -12.94
N ASP A 83 -20.99 6.81 -13.56
CA ASP A 83 -21.09 7.19 -14.97
C ASP A 83 -20.38 6.20 -15.93
N GLY A 84 -19.78 5.12 -15.39
CA GLY A 84 -19.07 4.10 -16.15
C GLY A 84 -17.60 4.41 -16.43
N SER A 85 -17.11 5.61 -16.08
CA SER A 85 -15.69 5.93 -16.15
C SER A 85 -14.92 5.39 -14.93
N CYS A 86 -13.59 5.36 -15.02
CA CYS A 86 -12.74 4.99 -13.89
C CYS A 86 -11.43 5.77 -13.91
N ASP A 87 -10.86 5.96 -12.72
CA ASP A 87 -9.45 6.35 -12.55
C ASP A 87 -8.66 5.10 -12.15
N SER A 88 -7.36 5.07 -12.47
CA SER A 88 -6.49 3.93 -12.20
C SER A 88 -5.15 4.32 -11.61
N LEU A 89 -4.63 3.48 -10.71
CA LEU A 89 -3.30 3.56 -10.14
C LEU A 89 -2.59 2.21 -10.33
N GLU A 90 -1.52 2.21 -11.12
CA GLU A 90 -0.65 1.05 -11.31
C GLU A 90 0.29 0.88 -10.13
N LEU A 91 0.53 -0.36 -9.72
CA LEU A 91 1.47 -0.74 -8.67
C LEU A 91 2.76 -1.24 -9.31
N ILE A 92 3.82 -0.42 -9.26
CA ILE A 92 5.09 -0.67 -9.93
C ILE A 92 6.22 -0.64 -8.89
N ASN A 93 7.02 -1.69 -8.87
CA ASN A 93 8.26 -1.75 -8.11
C ASN A 93 9.42 -1.14 -8.95
N PRO A 94 10.36 -0.36 -8.39
CA PRO A 94 10.44 0.16 -7.02
C PRO A 94 9.84 1.57 -6.91
N GLU A 95 8.81 1.89 -7.70
CA GLU A 95 8.25 3.24 -7.78
C GLU A 95 7.30 3.51 -6.61
N ASN A 96 6.14 2.84 -6.60
CA ASN A 96 5.13 2.99 -5.56
C ASN A 96 4.78 1.67 -4.85
N TRP A 97 5.27 0.52 -5.34
CA TRP A 97 4.97 -0.79 -4.75
C TRP A 97 6.20 -1.40 -4.06
N CYS A 98 6.25 -1.29 -2.73
CA CYS A 98 7.33 -1.81 -1.90
C CYS A 98 7.02 -3.21 -1.35
N PRO A 99 7.95 -4.18 -1.41
CA PRO A 99 7.80 -5.45 -0.70
C PRO A 99 7.75 -5.21 0.81
N ILE A 100 6.86 -5.93 1.51
CA ILE A 100 6.59 -5.76 2.94
C ILE A 100 7.85 -6.01 3.78
N GLU A 101 8.70 -6.93 3.37
CA GLU A 101 9.87 -7.38 4.10
C GLU A 101 11.13 -6.52 3.90
N GLN A 102 11.18 -5.66 2.89
CA GLN A 102 12.42 -4.97 2.49
C GLN A 102 12.21 -3.49 2.16
N ASP A 103 13.27 -2.70 2.34
CA ASP A 103 13.33 -1.30 1.92
C ASP A 103 14.19 -1.08 0.66
N PHE A 104 13.83 -0.09 -0.16
CA PHE A 104 14.60 0.23 -1.36
C PHE A 104 15.93 0.92 -1.04
N PHE A 105 16.98 0.49 -1.71
CA PHE A 105 18.23 1.24 -1.80
C PHE A 105 18.11 2.28 -2.91
N VAL A 106 18.42 3.54 -2.59
CA VAL A 106 18.37 4.65 -3.54
C VAL A 106 19.63 5.49 -3.35
N ASP A 107 20.48 5.53 -4.37
CA ASP A 107 21.70 6.35 -4.38
C ASP A 107 21.59 7.54 -5.36
N ASN A 108 20.48 7.63 -6.12
CA ASN A 108 20.27 8.60 -7.20
C ASN A 108 21.35 8.53 -8.30
N VAL A 109 22.04 7.40 -8.42
CA VAL A 109 23.03 7.12 -9.47
C VAL A 109 22.62 5.86 -10.22
N ALA A 110 22.99 4.68 -9.72
CA ALA A 110 22.64 3.40 -10.33
C ALA A 110 21.23 2.95 -9.92
N PHE A 111 20.79 3.35 -8.72
CA PHE A 111 19.50 3.02 -8.13
C PHE A 111 18.72 4.32 -7.90
N SER A 112 17.92 4.69 -8.89
CA SER A 112 17.06 5.87 -8.87
C SER A 112 15.59 5.46 -8.96
N ILE A 113 14.72 6.25 -8.31
CA ILE A 113 13.27 6.09 -8.40
C ILE A 113 12.72 7.31 -9.11
N LYS A 114 11.81 7.10 -10.07
CA LYS A 114 11.21 8.18 -10.87
C LYS A 114 10.19 9.02 -10.11
N ALA A 115 9.69 8.49 -8.99
CA ALA A 115 8.72 9.11 -8.11
C ALA A 115 9.31 9.31 -6.70
N PRO A 116 8.76 10.25 -5.90
CA PRO A 116 9.08 10.34 -4.49
C PRO A 116 8.82 9.01 -3.80
N ARG A 117 9.68 8.65 -2.83
CA ARG A 117 9.50 7.43 -2.04
C ARG A 117 8.12 7.46 -1.37
N PRO A 118 7.32 6.39 -1.48
CA PRO A 118 6.02 6.36 -0.83
C PRO A 118 6.20 6.35 0.69
N TYR A 119 5.22 6.91 1.40
CA TYR A 119 5.15 6.72 2.83
C TYR A 119 4.85 5.26 3.14
N ARG A 120 5.41 4.76 4.23
CA ARG A 120 5.25 3.40 4.69
C ARG A 120 4.96 3.38 6.18
N VAL A 121 4.30 2.32 6.64
CA VAL A 121 3.99 2.07 8.05
C VAL A 121 4.79 0.86 8.51
N HIS A 122 5.75 1.07 9.41
CA HIS A 122 6.52 -0.01 10.02
C HIS A 122 5.61 -0.76 11.01
N LEU A 123 5.26 -2.00 10.68
CA LEU A 123 4.21 -2.76 11.36
C LEU A 123 4.54 -3.04 12.82
N LEU A 124 5.82 -3.29 13.14
CA LEU A 124 6.28 -3.61 14.50
C LEU A 124 6.24 -2.42 15.47
N SER A 125 6.38 -1.19 14.98
CA SER A 125 6.42 0.01 15.83
C SER A 125 5.24 0.97 15.64
N GLY A 126 4.54 0.86 14.51
CA GLY A 126 3.55 1.83 14.05
C GLY A 126 4.16 3.16 13.56
N LEU A 127 5.47 3.22 13.34
CA LEU A 127 6.15 4.39 12.76
C LEU A 127 5.70 4.59 11.31
N VAL A 128 5.38 5.84 10.95
CA VAL A 128 5.08 6.24 9.57
C VAL A 128 6.23 7.08 9.04
N SER A 129 6.83 6.66 7.93
CA SER A 129 7.96 7.37 7.31
C SER A 129 8.08 7.06 5.82
N ASN A 130 8.62 7.99 5.05
CA ASN A 130 9.05 7.79 3.66
C ASN A 130 10.56 7.49 3.53
N ASN A 131 11.28 7.43 4.65
CA ASN A 131 12.72 7.16 4.70
C ASN A 131 13.07 6.20 5.86
N PHE A 132 12.73 4.93 5.69
CA PHE A 132 13.08 3.89 6.66
C PHE A 132 14.57 3.61 6.76
N GLU A 133 15.36 3.89 5.72
CA GLU A 133 16.81 3.79 5.82
C GLU A 133 17.33 4.60 7.01
N LYS A 134 16.89 5.87 7.10
CA LYS A 134 17.23 6.76 8.19
C LYS A 134 16.57 6.34 9.50
N ASP A 135 15.25 6.13 9.48
CA ASP A 135 14.48 6.02 10.73
C ASP A 135 14.58 4.64 11.40
N LEU A 136 14.85 3.58 10.62
CA LEU A 136 15.11 2.23 11.13
C LEU A 136 16.59 1.89 11.13
N THR A 137 17.47 2.83 10.75
CA THR A 137 18.93 2.65 10.70
C THR A 137 19.33 1.44 9.83
N ILE A 138 18.66 1.25 8.69
CA ILE A 138 18.98 0.19 7.73
C ILE A 138 20.29 0.54 7.04
N LYS A 139 21.23 -0.40 6.99
CA LYS A 139 22.57 -0.16 6.43
C LYS A 139 22.86 -1.09 5.26
N GLY A 140 23.68 -0.60 4.33
CA GLY A 140 24.17 -1.38 3.21
C GLY A 140 23.16 -1.56 2.08
N VAL A 141 23.65 -2.19 1.01
CA VAL A 141 22.88 -2.51 -0.20
C VAL A 141 22.16 -3.86 -0.04
N TYR A 142 22.79 -4.81 0.65
CA TYR A 142 22.26 -6.15 0.91
C TYR A 142 21.59 -6.23 2.28
N GLY A 143 20.57 -7.07 2.41
CA GLY A 143 19.93 -7.36 3.70
C GLY A 143 19.15 -6.17 4.26
N ARG A 144 18.48 -5.40 3.40
CA ARG A 144 17.63 -4.26 3.77
C ARG A 144 16.29 -4.68 4.35
N GLU A 145 16.32 -5.66 5.24
CA GLU A 145 15.15 -6.24 5.89
C GLU A 145 14.50 -5.21 6.81
N ILE A 146 13.18 -5.25 6.86
CA ILE A 146 12.37 -4.47 7.79
C ILE A 146 11.82 -5.45 8.83
N PRO A 147 12.34 -5.44 10.07
CA PRO A 147 11.80 -6.28 11.15
C PRO A 147 10.29 -6.07 11.33
N GLY A 148 9.52 -7.16 11.35
CA GLY A 148 8.05 -7.11 11.42
C GLY A 148 7.35 -6.60 10.16
N GLY A 149 8.09 -6.13 9.16
CA GLY A 149 7.60 -5.69 7.86
C GLY A 149 6.99 -4.28 7.85
N ALA A 150 6.60 -3.84 6.66
CA ALA A 150 5.99 -2.53 6.47
C ALA A 150 4.90 -2.50 5.40
N GLY A 151 3.77 -1.89 5.75
CA GLY A 151 2.75 -1.48 4.79
C GLY A 151 3.17 -0.23 4.01
N VAL A 152 2.57 -0.04 2.85
CA VAL A 152 2.72 1.14 1.99
C VAL A 152 1.45 1.99 2.05
N LEU A 153 1.64 3.31 2.01
CA LEU A 153 0.59 4.30 1.97
C LEU A 153 0.61 4.97 0.59
N LEU A 154 -0.49 4.83 -0.14
CA LEU A 154 -0.63 5.39 -1.49
C LEU A 154 -1.72 6.45 -1.51
N ASP A 155 -1.49 7.46 -2.33
CA ASP A 155 -2.47 8.49 -2.67
C ASP A 155 -2.91 8.29 -4.12
N MET A 156 -4.20 8.10 -4.33
CA MET A 156 -4.83 8.05 -5.63
C MET A 156 -5.74 9.28 -5.79
N PRO A 157 -5.34 10.27 -6.61
CA PRO A 157 -6.22 11.37 -6.98
C PRO A 157 -7.48 10.86 -7.68
N LEU A 158 -8.62 11.45 -7.34
CA LEU A 158 -9.94 11.12 -7.86
C LEU A 158 -10.66 12.38 -8.33
N ASN A 159 -11.80 12.19 -9.00
CA ASN A 159 -12.64 13.28 -9.46
C ASN A 159 -13.76 13.59 -8.45
N PRO A 160 -13.69 14.70 -7.69
CA PRO A 160 -14.69 15.02 -6.67
C PRO A 160 -16.08 15.35 -7.23
N LYS A 161 -16.19 15.59 -8.55
CA LYS A 161 -17.47 15.84 -9.24
C LYS A 161 -18.20 14.56 -9.63
N LYS A 162 -17.55 13.40 -9.53
CA LYS A 162 -18.11 12.10 -9.90
C LYS A 162 -18.50 11.30 -8.68
N THR A 163 -19.59 10.54 -8.80
CA THR A 163 -20.05 9.65 -7.73
C THR A 163 -19.34 8.31 -7.83
N LEU A 164 -18.72 7.88 -6.74
CA LEU A 164 -18.00 6.62 -6.61
C LEU A 164 -18.98 5.43 -6.63
N SER A 165 -18.55 4.33 -7.24
CA SER A 165 -19.28 3.06 -7.24
C SER A 165 -18.54 1.99 -6.45
N HIS A 166 -17.29 1.70 -6.83
CA HIS A 166 -16.49 0.67 -6.20
C HIS A 166 -15.03 0.80 -6.59
N LEU A 167 -14.16 0.20 -5.80
CA LEU A 167 -12.76 -0.03 -6.12
C LEU A 167 -12.56 -1.49 -6.51
N THR A 168 -11.75 -1.73 -7.53
CA THR A 168 -11.19 -3.06 -7.84
C THR A 168 -9.69 -3.04 -7.63
N LEU A 169 -9.17 -4.07 -6.97
CA LEU A 169 -7.75 -4.37 -6.93
C LEU A 169 -7.54 -5.67 -7.73
N GLU A 170 -6.59 -5.66 -8.65
CA GLU A 170 -6.31 -6.77 -9.57
C GLU A 170 -4.80 -7.02 -9.59
N THR A 171 -4.38 -8.28 -9.40
CA THR A 171 -2.98 -8.69 -9.53
C THR A 171 -2.68 -9.07 -10.99
N LEU A 172 -1.60 -8.53 -11.55
CA LEU A 172 -1.25 -8.68 -12.97
C LEU A 172 0.05 -9.45 -13.20
N SER A 173 0.87 -9.65 -12.17
CA SER A 173 2.17 -10.33 -12.26
C SER A 173 2.21 -11.60 -11.41
N ASN A 174 2.92 -12.62 -11.90
CA ASN A 174 3.21 -13.84 -11.15
C ASN A 174 4.17 -13.56 -9.99
N ASP A 175 4.11 -14.39 -8.94
CA ASP A 175 4.96 -14.30 -7.75
C ASP A 175 4.81 -12.98 -6.98
N VAL A 176 3.59 -12.42 -7.02
CA VAL A 176 3.20 -11.22 -6.28
C VAL A 176 1.97 -11.55 -5.43
N VAL A 177 1.98 -11.07 -4.20
CA VAL A 177 0.79 -11.04 -3.32
C VAL A 177 0.53 -9.60 -2.96
N ILE A 178 -0.66 -9.10 -3.26
CA ILE A 178 -1.06 -7.71 -3.03
C ILE A 178 -2.21 -7.69 -2.03
N GLY A 179 -2.05 -6.96 -0.94
CA GLY A 179 -3.04 -6.88 0.13
C GLY A 179 -3.55 -5.46 0.33
N LEU A 180 -4.88 -5.30 0.35
CA LEU A 180 -5.55 -4.08 0.72
C LEU A 180 -6.00 -4.15 2.19
N MET A 181 -5.55 -3.21 3.02
CA MET A 181 -5.90 -3.16 4.45
C MET A 181 -6.99 -2.13 4.76
N SER A 182 -6.88 -0.93 4.19
CA SER A 182 -7.86 0.15 4.42
C SER A 182 -7.87 1.15 3.26
N ILE A 183 -9.03 1.76 3.03
CA ILE A 183 -9.22 2.89 2.12
C ILE A 183 -9.82 4.04 2.93
N THR A 184 -9.26 5.24 2.79
CA THR A 184 -9.79 6.48 3.36
C THR A 184 -10.09 7.46 2.23
N LEU A 185 -11.33 7.91 2.16
CA LEU A 185 -11.80 8.85 1.14
C LEU A 185 -11.77 10.28 1.70
N GLN A 186 -11.11 11.20 0.99
CA GLN A 186 -11.10 12.62 1.30
C GLN A 186 -12.01 13.37 0.33
N GLN A 187 -12.85 14.26 0.86
CA GLN A 187 -13.70 15.15 0.07
C GLN A 187 -12.86 16.27 -0.55
#